data_AF-A0AAU7QK65-F1
#
_entry.id   AF-A0AAU7QK65-F1
#
_cell.length_a   1.000
_cell.length_b   1.000
_cell.length_c   1.000
_cell.angle_alpha   90.00
_cell.angle_beta   90.00
_cell.angle_gamma   90.00
#
_symmetry.space_group_name_H-M   'P 1'
#
loop_
_entity.id
_entity.type
_entity.pdbx_description
1 polymer ?
#
loop_
_entity_poly.entity_id
_entity_poly.type
_entity_poly.pdbx_seq_one_letter_code
_entity_poly.pdbx_strand_id
1 'polypeptide(L)' 'MSNQPSTRFRILRRPTVEKALGIGRSTLYSYGDPKSSQFKPDFPRPVRLGGSVGFLEHEIEEYIKGLMQAREGVARR' A
#
# COMPACT_ATOMS: atom_id res chain seq x y z
N MET A 1 2.80 -2.46 29.97
CA MET A 1 3.13 -1.36 29.04
C MET A 1 2.42 -1.63 27.73
N SER A 2 1.25 -1.03 27.53
CA SER A 2 0.44 -1.20 26.33
C SER A 2 1.06 -0.44 25.16
N ASN A 3 1.72 -1.16 24.25
CA ASN A 3 2.21 -0.61 22.99
C ASN A 3 1.01 -0.42 22.05
N GLN A 4 0.28 0.67 22.20
CA GLN A 4 -0.73 1.08 21.22
C GLN A 4 0.01 1.40 19.92
N PRO A 5 -0.32 0.77 18.78
CA PRO A 5 0.19 1.23 17.50
C PRO A 5 -0.39 2.62 17.27
N SER A 6 0.40 3.66 17.51
CA SER A 6 0.02 5.03 17.19
C SER A 6 -0.19 5.09 15.68
N THR A 7 -1.42 4.98 15.21
CA THR A 7 -1.76 5.07 13.79
C THR A 7 -1.18 6.38 13.26
N ARG A 8 -0.13 6.29 12.45
CA ARG A 8 0.53 7.46 11.89
C ARG A 8 -0.35 8.01 10.78
N PHE A 9 -0.98 9.15 11.03
CA PHE A 9 -1.69 9.94 10.02
C PHE A 9 -0.70 10.76 9.20
N ARG A 10 0.13 10.05 8.42
CA ARG A 10 1.08 10.66 7.49
C ARG A 10 0.73 10.27 6.07
N ILE A 11 0.89 11.20 5.14
CA ILE A 11 0.70 10.95 3.72
C ILE A 11 2.06 10.80 3.03
N LEU A 12 2.27 9.66 2.39
CA LEU A 12 3.40 9.39 1.51
C LEU A 12 3.06 9.86 0.09
N ARG A 13 3.95 10.59 -0.56
CA ARG A 13 3.79 10.96 -1.98
C ARG A 13 3.99 9.74 -2.86
N ARG A 14 3.32 9.69 -4.02
CA ARG A 14 3.45 8.59 -4.98
C ARG A 14 4.89 8.08 -5.20
N PRO A 15 5.92 8.92 -5.46
CA PRO A 15 7.28 8.42 -5.68
C PRO A 15 7.88 7.70 -4.46
N THR A 16 7.46 8.07 -3.25
CA THR A 16 7.86 7.39 -2.01
C THR A 16 7.21 6.02 -1.92
N VAL A 17 5.94 5.89 -2.30
CA VAL A 17 5.23 4.61 -2.33
C VAL A 17 5.82 3.66 -3.37
N GLU A 18 6.17 4.17 -4.56
CA GLU A 18 6.87 3.42 -5.60
C GLU A 18 8.19 2.83 -5.06
N LYS A 19 8.97 3.64 -4.35
CA LYS A 19 10.21 3.18 -3.71
C LYS A 19 9.95 2.17 -2.59
N ALA A 20 8.94 2.40 -1.75
CA ALA A 20 8.61 1.52 -0.63
C ALA A 20 8.18 0.12 -1.10
N LEU A 21 7.42 0.05 -2.20
CA LEU A 21 6.93 -1.20 -2.77
C LEU A 21 7.87 -1.80 -3.84
N GLY A 22 8.88 -1.04 -4.30
CA GLY A 22 9.80 -1.45 -5.35
C GLY A 22 9.14 -1.60 -6.73
N ILE A 23 8.10 -0.82 -7.02
CA ILE A 23 7.31 -0.92 -8.25
C ILE A 23 7.33 0.38 -9.06
N GLY A 24 7.08 0.27 -10.36
CA GLY A 24 6.93 1.41 -11.25
C GLY A 24 5.56 2.11 -11.12
N ARG A 25 5.49 3.35 -11.59
CA ARG A 25 4.27 4.18 -11.60
C ARG A 25 3.06 3.48 -12.23
N SER A 26 3.25 2.86 -13.40
CA SER A 26 2.15 2.20 -14.12
C SER A 26 1.60 1.02 -13.32
N THR A 27 2.47 0.22 -12.70
CA THR A 27 2.09 -0.90 -11.82
C THR A 27 1.29 -0.40 -10.61
N LEU A 28 1.72 0.69 -9.98
CA LEU A 28 1.02 1.29 -8.85
C LEU A 28 -0.42 1.68 -9.21
N TYR A 29 -0.66 2.26 -10.39
CA TYR A 29 -2.02 2.58 -10.83
C TYR A 29 -2.80 1.33 -11.26
N SER A 30 -2.15 0.36 -11.91
CA SER A 30 -2.78 -0.92 -12.25
C SER A 30 -3.29 -1.68 -11.03
N TYR A 31 -2.56 -1.66 -9.91
CA TYR A 31 -3.00 -2.33 -8.69
C TYR A 31 -4.28 -1.73 -8.11
N GLY A 32 -4.47 -0.42 -8.23
CA GLY A 32 -5.66 0.27 -7.73
C GLY A 32 -6.84 0.33 -8.72
N ASP A 33 -6.66 -0.08 -9.98
CA ASP A 33 -7.70 -0.03 -11.01
C ASP A 33 -8.47 -1.37 -11.08
N PRO A 34 -9.77 -1.42 -10.73
CA PRO A 34 -10.59 -2.63 -10.82
C PRO A 34 -10.67 -3.25 -12.22
N LYS A 35 -10.37 -2.47 -13.27
CA LYS A 35 -10.37 -2.95 -14.66
C LYS A 35 -9.05 -3.61 -15.06
N SER A 36 -8.00 -3.45 -14.26
CA SER A 36 -6.69 -4.04 -14.54
C SER A 36 -6.68 -5.52 -14.19
N SER A 37 -5.98 -6.32 -14.99
CA SER A 37 -5.70 -7.73 -14.67
C SER A 37 -4.85 -7.89 -13.40
N GLN A 38 -4.15 -6.83 -12.99
CA GLN A 38 -3.31 -6.79 -11.79
C GLN A 38 -4.03 -6.14 -10.60
N PHE A 39 -5.34 -5.93 -10.66
CA PHE A 39 -6.09 -5.32 -9.59
C PHE A 39 -5.86 -6.04 -8.26
N LYS A 40 -5.59 -5.27 -7.22
CA LYS A 40 -5.42 -5.74 -5.85
C LYS A 40 -6.50 -5.08 -4.99
N PRO A 41 -7.53 -5.82 -4.54
CA PRO A 41 -8.64 -5.23 -3.80
C PRO A 41 -8.20 -4.62 -2.47
N ASP A 42 -7.14 -5.16 -1.87
CA ASP A 42 -6.57 -4.68 -0.61
C ASP A 42 -5.51 -3.57 -0.82
N PHE A 43 -5.34 -3.07 -2.06
CA PHE A 43 -4.35 -2.04 -2.32
C PHE A 43 -4.78 -0.69 -1.71
N PRO A 44 -3.84 0.04 -1.07
CA PRO A 44 -4.11 1.34 -0.46
C PRO A 44 -4.70 2.35 -1.44
N ARG A 45 -5.63 3.17 -0.96
CA ARG A 45 -6.36 4.10 -1.84
C ARG A 45 -5.60 5.43 -1.94
N PRO A 46 -5.50 6.02 -3.14
CA PRO A 46 -4.85 7.30 -3.31
C PRO A 46 -5.68 8.43 -2.72
N VAL A 47 -5.03 9.28 -1.91
CA VAL A 47 -5.55 10.54 -1.39
C VAL A 47 -5.15 11.68 -2.32
N ARG A 48 -6.15 12.44 -2.82
CA ARG A 48 -5.92 13.61 -3.68
C ARG A 48 -5.51 14.82 -2.84
N LEU A 49 -4.41 15.47 -3.20
CA LEU A 49 -3.85 16.67 -2.54
C LEU A 49 -3.77 17.83 -3.55
N GLY A 50 -4.82 18.03 -4.33
CA GLY A 50 -4.84 18.95 -5.48
C GLY A 50 -4.22 18.31 -6.73
N GLY A 51 -3.21 18.94 -7.32
CA GLY A 51 -2.51 18.45 -8.53
C GLY A 51 -1.61 17.23 -8.31
N SER A 52 -1.65 16.63 -7.12
CA SER A 52 -0.78 15.54 -6.71
C SER A 52 -1.56 14.49 -5.93
N VAL A 53 -1.06 13.26 -5.93
CA VAL A 53 -1.63 12.13 -5.17
C VAL A 53 -0.63 11.63 -4.13
N GLY A 54 -1.17 11.20 -3.00
CA GLY A 54 -0.44 10.51 -1.95
C GLY A 54 -1.22 9.32 -1.42
N PHE A 55 -0.65 8.60 -0.46
CA PHE A 55 -1.23 7.43 0.17
C PHE A 55 -1.02 7.53 1.67
N LEU A 56 -1.93 6.97 2.46
CA LEU A 56 -1.77 6.92 3.91
C LEU A 56 -0.66 5.92 4.26
N GLU A 57 0.30 6.36 5.07
CA GLU A 57 1.46 5.55 5.46
C GLU A 57 1.05 4.23 6.12
N HIS A 58 0.10 4.27 7.06
CA HIS A 58 -0.39 3.06 7.73
C HIS A 58 -1.07 2.07 6.77
N GLU A 59 -1.81 2.54 5.74
CA GLU A 59 -2.39 1.64 4.74
C GLU A 59 -1.30 0.94 3.91
N ILE A 60 -0.23 1.65 3.53
CA ILE A 60 0.93 1.03 2.86
C ILE A 60 1.57 -0.04 3.76
N GLU A 61 1.77 0.27 5.04
CA GLU A 61 2.33 -0.69 6.00
C GLU A 61 1.44 -1.92 6.20
N GLU A 62 0.12 -1.72 6.31
CA GLU A 62 -0.87 -2.80 6.41
C GLU A 62 -0.88 -3.68 5.17
N TYR A 63 -0.79 -3.09 3.98
CA TYR A 63 -0.68 -3.85 2.74
C TYR A 63 0.59 -4.72 2.72
N ILE A 64 1.74 -4.17 3.10
CA ILE A 64 3.01 -4.93 3.18
C ILE A 64 2.90 -6.06 4.22
N LYS A 65 2.29 -5.78 5.39
CA LYS A 65 2.03 -6.81 6.41
C LYS A 65 1.14 -7.92 5.87
N GLY A 66 0.10 -7.59 5.10
CA GLY A 66 -0.76 -8.55 4.42
C GLY A 66 0.01 -9.44 3.45
N LEU A 67 0.92 -8.86 2.64
CA LEU A 67 1.81 -9.62 1.76
C LEU A 67 2.72 -10.58 2.55
N MET A 68 3.28 -10.14 3.69
CA MET A 68 4.09 -10.98 4.57
C MET A 68 3.28 -12.15 5.14
N GLN A 69 2.06 -11.88 5.64
CA GLN A 69 1.18 -12.92 6.18
C GLN A 69 0.74 -13.92 5.10
N ALA A 70 0.42 -13.46 3.90
CA ALA A 70 0.09 -14.33 2.78
C ALA A 70 1.28 -15.23 2.40
N ARG A 71 2.50 -14.69 2.38
CA ARG A 71 3.74 -15.46 2.17
C ARG A 71 3.93 -16.51 3.26
N GLU A 72 3.77 -16.15 4.54
CA GLU A 72 3.94 -17.07 5.67
C GLU A 72 2.86 -18.15 5.71
N GLY A 73 1.62 -17.82 5.36
CA GLY A 73 0.51 -18.76 5.26
C GLY A 73 0.69 -19.79 4.13
N VAL A 74 1.38 -19.41 3.04
CA VAL A 74 1.77 -20.34 1.98
C VAL A 74 2.96 -21.21 2.41
N ALA A 75 3.91 -20.68 3.17
CA ALA A 75 5.08 -21.43 3.64
C ALA A 75 4.81 -22.45 4.77
N ARG A 76 3.61 -22.39 5.40
CA ARG A 76 3.17 -23.33 6.45
C ARG A 76 2.25 -24.44 5.93
N ARG A 77 2.04 -24.54 4.62
CA ARG A 77 1.34 -25.65 3.95
C ARG A 77 2.34 -26.53 3.23
#